data_AF-A0A967SQI8-F1
#
_entry.id   AF-A0A967SQI8-F1
#
_cell.length_a   1.000
_cell.length_b   1.000
_cell.length_c   1.000
_cell.angle_alpha   90.00
_cell.angle_beta   90.00
_cell.angle_gamma   90.00
#
_symmetry.space_group_name_H-M   'P 1'
#
loop_
_entity.id
_entity.type
_entity.pdbx_description
1 polymer ?
#
loop_
_entity_poly.entity_id
_entity_poly.type
_entity_poly.pdbx_seq_one_letter_code
_entity_poly.pdbx_strand_id
1 'polypeptide(L)'
;MIKKLVGFFALPFGLFCVHLGLVALGLYKKYHWPDIPMHLLGGVFIAYSFSLTVTYFQERKILSEMNVFSRSVFLFGLTSSAVVIWEFGEFTLDFFFDTVAQAGLEDTMLDMFLGLLGGTA
;
A
#
# COMPACT_ATOMS: atom_id res chain seq x y z
N MET A 1 -7.63 -1.42 -21.94
CA MET A 1 -6.40 -1.14 -21.17
C MET A 1 -6.75 -0.61 -19.80
N ILE A 2 -7.32 0.61 -19.70
CA ILE A 2 -7.67 1.28 -18.44
C ILE A 2 -8.54 0.41 -17.52
N LYS A 3 -9.65 -0.15 -18.01
CA LYS A 3 -10.53 -1.02 -17.18
C LYS A 3 -9.80 -2.19 -16.51
N LYS A 4 -8.82 -2.78 -17.18
CA LYS A 4 -8.05 -3.93 -16.66
C LYS A 4 -7.05 -3.46 -15.59
N LEU A 5 -6.38 -2.34 -15.83
CA LEU A 5 -5.49 -1.70 -14.86
C LEU A 5 -6.25 -1.29 -13.58
N VAL A 6 -7.41 -0.64 -13.72
CA VAL A 6 -8.27 -0.29 -12.57
C VAL A 6 -8.65 -1.55 -11.77
N GLY A 7 -8.98 -2.64 -12.46
CA GLY A 7 -9.30 -3.90 -11.80
C GLY A 7 -8.14 -4.49 -10.97
N PHE A 8 -6.88 -4.28 -11.38
CA PHE A 8 -5.73 -4.77 -10.62
C PHE A 8 -5.61 -4.10 -9.24
N PHE A 9 -5.96 -2.81 -9.15
CA PHE A 9 -5.85 -2.04 -7.91
C PHE A 9 -7.12 -2.08 -7.06
N ALA A 10 -8.10 -2.92 -7.37
CA ALA A 10 -9.35 -3.01 -6.61
C ALA A 10 -9.12 -3.45 -5.15
N LEU A 11 -8.22 -4.41 -4.92
CA LEU A 11 -7.88 -4.89 -3.57
C LEU A 11 -7.22 -3.83 -2.68
N PRO A 12 -6.10 -3.20 -3.07
CA PRO A 12 -5.48 -2.17 -2.24
C PRO A 12 -6.40 -0.96 -2.08
N PHE A 13 -7.19 -0.60 -3.11
CA PHE A 13 -8.18 0.48 -2.99
C PHE A 13 -9.29 0.14 -1.98
N GLY A 14 -9.83 -1.08 -2.01
CA GLY A 14 -10.83 -1.51 -1.05
C GLY A 14 -10.30 -1.48 0.38
N LEU A 15 -9.06 -1.94 0.60
CA LEU A 15 -8.40 -1.90 1.90
C LEU A 15 -8.18 -0.45 2.38
N PHE A 16 -7.72 0.44 1.49
CA PHE A 16 -7.55 1.85 1.79
C PHE A 16 -8.89 2.54 2.15
N CYS A 17 -9.98 2.20 1.47
CA CYS A 17 -11.32 2.69 1.84
C CYS A 17 -11.76 2.21 3.22
N VAL A 18 -11.42 0.98 3.61
CA VAL A 18 -11.66 0.49 4.97
C VAL A 18 -10.85 1.31 5.98
N HIS A 19 -9.55 1.51 5.73
CA HIS A 19 -8.69 2.36 6.57
C HIS A 19 -9.30 3.75 6.77
N LEU A 20 -9.64 4.46 5.68
CA LEU A 20 -10.26 5.79 5.76
C LEU A 20 -11.57 5.77 6.55
N GLY A 21 -12.36 4.71 6.44
CA GLY A 21 -13.56 4.52 7.26
C GLY A 21 -13.23 4.43 8.76
N LEU A 22 -12.20 3.67 9.13
CA LEU A 22 -11.73 3.56 10.52
C LEU A 22 -11.23 4.90 11.07
N VAL A 23 -10.46 5.65 10.26
CA VAL A 23 -10.00 7.01 10.58
C VAL A 23 -11.18 7.96 10.79
N ALA A 24 -12.11 8.00 9.84
CA ALA A 24 -13.26 8.91 9.89
C ALA A 24 -14.21 8.63 11.08
N LEU A 25 -14.32 7.36 11.49
CA LEU A 25 -15.07 6.95 12.67
C LEU A 25 -14.29 7.18 13.98
N GLY A 26 -13.04 7.64 13.91
CA GLY A 26 -12.16 7.85 15.06
C GLY A 26 -11.80 6.56 15.79
N LEU A 27 -11.90 5.40 15.14
CA LEU A 27 -11.70 4.10 15.78
C LEU A 27 -10.25 3.90 16.22
N TYR A 28 -9.30 4.50 15.51
CA TYR A 28 -7.90 4.48 15.90
C TYR A 28 -7.59 5.21 17.20
N LYS A 29 -8.45 6.13 17.66
CA LYS A 29 -8.33 6.74 19.00
C LYS A 29 -8.53 5.73 20.13
N LYS A 30 -9.12 4.56 19.84
CA LYS A 30 -9.46 3.52 20.83
C LYS A 30 -8.82 2.16 20.51
N TYR A 31 -8.66 1.82 19.24
CA TYR A 31 -8.20 0.53 18.77
C TYR A 31 -7.11 0.72 17.72
N HIS A 32 -5.84 0.59 18.14
CA HIS A 32 -4.68 0.69 17.25
C HIS A 32 -4.34 -0.64 16.54
N TRP A 33 -4.76 -1.77 17.11
CA TRP A 33 -4.40 -3.09 16.55
C TRP A 33 -4.85 -3.37 15.10
N PRO A 34 -5.94 -2.79 14.54
CA PRO A 34 -6.33 -3.05 13.15
C PRO A 34 -5.32 -2.52 12.13
N ASP A 35 -4.43 -1.62 12.53
CA ASP A 35 -3.44 -1.00 11.66
C ASP A 35 -2.38 -1.99 11.20
N ILE A 36 -1.86 -2.79 12.13
CA ILE A 36 -0.83 -3.81 11.89
C ILE A 36 -1.21 -4.75 10.72
N PRO A 37 -2.35 -5.49 10.75
CA PRO A 37 -2.70 -6.36 9.64
C PRO A 37 -3.03 -5.56 8.37
N MET A 38 -3.43 -4.29 8.48
CA MET A 38 -3.75 -3.47 7.33
C MET A 38 -2.52 -3.02 6.55
N HIS A 39 -1.47 -2.54 7.21
CA HIS A 39 -0.23 -2.18 6.52
C HIS A 39 0.43 -3.42 5.90
N LEU A 40 0.43 -4.55 6.61
CA LEU A 40 0.94 -5.81 6.07
C LEU A 40 0.17 -6.26 4.82
N LEU A 41 -1.17 -6.32 4.89
CA LEU A 41 -2.00 -6.71 3.73
C LEU A 41 -1.96 -5.66 2.62
N GLY A 42 -1.82 -4.39 2.96
CA GLY A 42 -1.62 -3.29 2.01
C GLY A 42 -0.38 -3.54 1.16
N GLY A 43 0.74 -3.86 1.80
CA GLY A 43 1.98 -4.27 1.13
C GLY A 43 1.75 -5.42 0.14
N VAL A 44 1.12 -6.51 0.59
CA VAL A 44 0.83 -7.69 -0.25
C VAL A 44 -0.04 -7.30 -1.46
N PHE A 45 -1.13 -6.57 -1.22
CA PHE A 45 -2.08 -6.21 -2.28
C PHE A 45 -1.49 -5.23 -3.28
N ILE A 46 -0.66 -4.28 -2.82
CA ILE A 46 0.05 -3.34 -3.69
C ILE A 46 1.08 -4.09 -4.56
N ALA A 47 1.92 -4.94 -3.96
CA ALA A 47 2.91 -5.71 -4.70
C ALA A 47 2.26 -6.64 -5.72
N TYR A 48 1.15 -7.31 -5.35
CA TYR A 48 0.35 -8.11 -6.27
C TYR A 48 -0.20 -7.29 -7.44
N SER A 49 -0.76 -6.11 -7.17
CA SER A 49 -1.30 -5.20 -8.19
C SER A 49 -0.23 -4.73 -9.17
N PHE A 50 0.95 -4.37 -8.67
CA PHE A 50 2.08 -4.00 -9.52
C PHE A 50 2.62 -5.20 -10.31
N SER A 51 2.67 -6.39 -9.73
CA SER A 51 3.07 -7.61 -10.44
C SER A 51 2.15 -7.93 -11.61
N LEU A 52 0.82 -7.81 -11.42
CA LEU A 52 -0.17 -7.94 -12.49
C LEU A 52 0.01 -6.88 -13.58
N THR A 53 0.28 -5.64 -13.17
CA THR A 53 0.53 -4.52 -14.10
C THR A 53 1.77 -4.74 -14.96
N VAL A 54 2.87 -5.19 -14.34
CA VAL A 54 4.12 -5.52 -15.04
C VAL A 54 3.90 -6.65 -16.03
N THR A 55 3.30 -7.76 -15.61
CA THR A 55 2.97 -8.89 -16.50
C THR A 55 2.12 -8.43 -17.68
N TYR A 56 1.08 -7.63 -17.43
CA TYR A 56 0.20 -7.12 -18.48
C TYR A 56 0.90 -6.21 -19.49
N PHE A 57 1.86 -5.40 -19.04
CA PHE A 57 2.66 -4.56 -19.94
C PHE A 57 3.72 -5.36 -20.71
N GLN A 58 4.26 -6.43 -20.13
CA GLN A 58 5.14 -7.38 -20.83
C GLN A 58 4.39 -8.13 -21.94
N GLU A 59 3.20 -8.67 -21.64
CA GLU A 59 2.32 -9.32 -22.63
C GLU A 59 1.98 -8.40 -23.82
N ARG A 60 1.90 -7.08 -23.57
CA ARG A 60 1.60 -6.06 -24.57
C ARG A 60 2.84 -5.46 -25.24
N LYS A 61 4.04 -5.95 -24.91
CA LYS A 61 5.33 -5.46 -25.42
C LYS A 61 5.56 -3.97 -25.13
N ILE A 62 4.94 -3.44 -24.07
CA ILE A 62 5.17 -2.07 -23.55
C ILE A 62 6.41 -2.07 -22.66
N LEU A 63 6.58 -3.13 -21.87
CA LEU A 63 7.79 -3.39 -21.08
C LEU A 63 8.49 -4.62 -21.63
N SER A 64 9.82 -4.63 -21.55
CA SER A 64 10.61 -5.83 -21.84
C SER A 64 10.48 -6.87 -20.73
N GLU A 65 10.78 -8.12 -21.06
CA GLU A 65 10.96 -9.17 -20.06
C GLU A 65 12.06 -8.77 -19.07
N MET A 66 11.84 -9.12 -17.80
CA MET A 66 12.77 -8.87 -16.71
C MET A 66 13.20 -10.21 -16.14
N ASN A 67 14.49 -10.35 -15.81
CA ASN A 67 14.90 -11.47 -14.97
C ASN A 67 14.28 -11.34 -13.56
N VAL A 68 14.30 -12.42 -12.80
CA VAL A 68 13.68 -12.48 -11.47
C VAL A 68 14.20 -11.37 -10.54
N PHE A 69 15.52 -11.14 -10.54
CA PHE A 69 16.13 -10.13 -9.67
C PHE A 69 15.68 -8.70 -10.02
N SER A 70 15.76 -8.33 -11.31
CA SER A 70 15.29 -7.02 -11.79
C SER A 70 13.81 -6.80 -11.51
N ARG A 71 12.99 -7.84 -11.69
CA ARG A 71 11.55 -7.79 -11.38
C ARG A 71 11.31 -7.56 -9.89
N SER A 72 12.00 -8.30 -9.01
CA SER A 72 11.86 -8.15 -7.56
C SER A 72 12.26 -6.75 -7.09
N VAL A 73 13.40 -6.22 -7.56
CA VAL A 73 13.84 -4.85 -7.22
C VAL A 73 12.85 -3.80 -7.71
N PHE A 74 12.31 -3.97 -8.91
CA PHE A 74 11.33 -3.05 -9.47
C PHE A 74 10.01 -3.05 -8.68
N LEU A 75 9.48 -4.24 -8.38
CA LEU A 75 8.25 -4.37 -7.58
C LEU A 75 8.43 -3.87 -6.15
N PHE A 76 9.59 -4.16 -5.54
CA PHE A 76 9.94 -3.62 -4.23
C PHE A 76 9.95 -2.09 -4.26
N GLY A 77 10.67 -1.47 -5.20
CA GLY A 77 10.73 0.00 -5.32
C GLY A 77 9.35 0.67 -5.52
N LEU A 78 8.48 0.06 -6.34
CA LEU A 78 7.10 0.53 -6.52
C LEU A 78 6.28 0.41 -5.23
N THR A 79 6.42 -0.71 -4.52
CA THR A 79 5.69 -0.96 -3.27
C THR A 79 6.19 -0.03 -2.16
N SER A 80 7.50 0.14 -2.01
CA SER A 80 8.10 1.11 -1.07
C SER A 80 7.60 2.53 -1.32
N SER A 81 7.47 2.93 -2.59
CA SER A 81 6.96 4.26 -2.94
C SER A 81 5.50 4.42 -2.50
N ALA A 82 4.67 3.38 -2.69
CA ALA A 82 3.27 3.40 -2.26
C ALA A 82 3.13 3.43 -0.73
N VAL A 83 3.98 2.70 0.00
CA VAL A 83 4.04 2.71 1.46
C VAL A 83 4.35 4.12 1.97
N VAL A 84 5.38 4.79 1.43
CA VAL A 84 5.71 6.17 1.81
C VAL A 84 4.56 7.15 1.52
N ILE A 85 3.89 6.99 0.36
CA ILE A 85 2.74 7.83 0.00
C ILE A 85 1.58 7.62 0.97
N TRP A 86 1.35 6.39 1.42
CA TRP A 86 0.31 6.07 2.40
C TRP A 86 0.57 6.81 3.71
N GLU A 87 1.77 6.69 4.29
CA GLU A 87 2.16 7.38 5.53
C GLU A 87 2.05 8.91 5.41
N PHE A 88 2.42 9.48 4.27
CA PHE A 88 2.20 10.91 4.02
C PHE A 88 0.72 11.28 3.95
N GLY A 89 -0.13 10.38 3.48
CA GLY A 89 -1.58 10.53 3.51
C GLY A 89 -2.10 10.60 4.95
N GLU A 90 -1.68 9.67 5.81
CA GLU A 90 -2.06 9.64 7.22
C GLU A 90 -1.54 10.87 7.98
N PHE A 91 -0.27 11.24 7.78
CA PHE A 91 0.29 12.49 8.32
C PHE A 91 -0.56 13.70 7.93
N THR A 92 -0.96 13.78 6.67
CA THR A 92 -1.78 14.88 6.15
C THR A 92 -3.15 14.89 6.81
N LEU A 93 -3.76 13.71 7.02
CA LEU A 93 -5.04 13.60 7.70
C LEU A 93 -4.94 14.10 9.15
N ASP A 94 -3.93 13.65 9.87
CA ASP A 94 -3.73 14.03 11.27
C ASP A 94 -3.45 15.52 11.42
N PHE A 95 -2.61 16.07 10.52
CA PHE A 95 -2.26 17.48 10.54
C PHE A 95 -3.43 18.41 10.26
N PHE A 96 -4.32 18.07 9.32
CA PHE A 96 -5.41 18.96 8.89
C PHE A 96 -6.77 18.66 9.53
N PHE A 97 -7.01 17.43 10.00
CA PHE A 97 -8.34 16.98 10.42
C PHE A 97 -8.41 16.45 11.86
N ASP A 98 -7.33 16.59 12.66
CA ASP A 98 -7.28 16.13 14.07
C ASP A 98 -7.65 14.64 14.23
N THR A 99 -7.26 13.86 13.22
CA THR A 99 -7.30 12.40 13.26
C THR A 99 -6.09 11.85 14.02
N VAL A 100 -6.09 10.54 14.26
CA VAL A 100 -4.98 9.82 14.87
C VAL A 100 -4.76 8.56 14.05
N ALA A 101 -4.38 8.76 12.78
CA ALA A 101 -3.98 7.69 11.88
C ALA A 101 -2.53 7.28 12.19
N GLN A 102 -1.64 8.23 12.46
CA GLN A 102 -0.30 8.00 12.99
C GLN A 102 -0.28 8.25 14.49
N ALA A 103 -0.26 7.19 15.30
CA ALA A 103 -0.20 7.28 16.75
C ALA A 103 1.17 7.77 17.28
N GLY A 104 2.18 7.85 16.41
CA GLY A 104 3.50 8.41 16.70
C GLY A 104 4.60 7.85 15.78
N LEU A 105 5.86 8.17 16.08
CA LEU A 105 7.00 7.72 15.26
C LEU A 105 7.14 6.18 15.23
N GLU A 106 6.94 5.52 16.37
CA GLU A 106 7.08 4.05 16.45
C GLU A 106 6.03 3.33 15.59
N ASP A 107 4.83 3.90 15.52
CA ASP A 107 3.69 3.44 14.70
C ASP A 107 4.06 3.52 13.22
N THR A 108 4.34 4.73 12.71
CA THR A 108 4.79 4.98 11.34
C THR A 108 5.94 4.09 10.91
N MET A 109 6.94 3.88 11.78
CA MET A 109 8.08 3.02 11.46
C MET A 109 7.69 1.54 11.37
N LEU A 110 6.76 1.08 12.23
CA LEU A 110 6.21 -0.26 12.17
C LEU A 110 5.35 -0.44 10.91
N ASP A 111 4.52 0.53 10.57
CA ASP A 111 3.63 0.50 9.41
C ASP A 111 4.41 0.48 8.10
N MET A 112 5.46 1.29 8.00
CA MET A 112 6.41 1.22 6.89
C MET A 112 7.07 -0.15 6.81
N PHE A 113 7.53 -0.70 7.94
CA PHE A 113 8.15 -2.03 7.96
C PHE A 113 7.18 -3.12 7.51
N LEU A 114 5.94 -3.11 8.00
CA LEU A 114 4.90 -4.08 7.65
C LEU A 114 4.49 -3.98 6.19
N GLY A 115 4.32 -2.75 5.68
CA GLY A 115 4.03 -2.51 4.26
C GLY A 115 5.14 -3.03 3.35
N LEU A 116 6.41 -2.83 3.72
CA LEU A 116 7.54 -3.37 3.00
C LEU A 116 7.62 -4.90 3.09
N LEU A 117 7.41 -5.47 4.28
CA LEU A 117 7.42 -6.91 4.50
C LEU A 117 6.33 -7.60 3.67
N GLY A 118 5.12 -7.06 3.68
CA GLY A 118 4.01 -7.55 2.85
C GLY A 118 4.33 -7.48 1.36
N GLY A 119 5.07 -6.45 0.94
CA GLY A 119 5.52 -6.30 -0.45
C GLY A 119 6.55 -7.32 -0.93
N THR A 120 7.13 -8.11 -0.02
CA THR A 120 8.10 -9.18 -0.33
C THR A 120 7.50 -10.59 -0.37
N ALA A 121 6.23 -10.75 0.03
CA ALA A 121 5.51 -12.02 0.02
C ALA A 121 4.95 -12.37 -1.37
#